data_AF-A0A232EGW6-F1
#
_entry.id   AF-A0A232EGW6-F1
#
_cell.length_a   1.000
_cell.length_b   1.000
_cell.length_c   1.000
_cell.angle_alpha   90.00
_cell.angle_beta   90.00
_cell.angle_gamma   90.00
#
_symmetry.space_group_name_H-M   'P 1'
#
loop_
_entity.id
_entity.type
_entity.pdbx_description
1 polymer ?
#
loop_
_entity_poly.entity_id
_entity_poly.type
_entity_poly.pdbx_seq_one_letter_code
_entity_poly.pdbx_strand_id
1 'polypeptide(L)'
;MRKSLKERGGLNNRKAAKKPVLTDPNFVARHQFALQHSVWTFQQHWSRTICMDEKLFTTEKDSKCKVWRRVGTRYDAPYVLPKNHNGRVNIN
;
A
#
# COMPACT_ATOMS: atom_id res chain seq x y z
N MET A 1 12.25 20.18 19.36
CA MET A 1 12.03 18.76 18.96
C MET A 1 11.89 18.54 17.44
N ARG A 2 10.99 19.22 16.71
CA ARG A 2 10.87 19.02 15.23
C ARG A 2 12.13 19.43 14.44
N LYS A 3 12.73 20.57 14.79
CA LYS A 3 13.95 21.10 14.15
C LYS A 3 15.14 20.15 14.34
N SER A 4 15.34 19.61 15.54
CA SER A 4 16.42 18.66 15.83
C SER A 4 16.27 17.32 15.11
N LEU A 5 15.05 16.79 14.97
CA LEU A 5 14.80 15.56 14.20
C LEU A 5 15.18 15.71 12.72
N LYS A 6 14.90 16.89 12.15
CA LYS A 6 15.24 17.20 10.75
C LYS A 6 16.74 17.44 10.59
N GLU A 7 17.31 18.30 11.42
CA GLU A 7 18.70 18.78 11.28
C GLU A 7 19.75 17.76 11.76
N ARG A 8 19.49 17.02 12.84
CA ARG A 8 20.44 16.04 13.41
C ARG A 8 20.15 14.60 13.00
N GLY A 9 18.87 14.27 12.76
CA GLY A 9 18.44 12.89 12.46
C GLY A 9 18.16 12.60 10.99
N GLY A 10 18.06 13.63 10.14
CA GLY A 10 17.63 13.51 8.75
C GLY A 10 16.18 13.04 8.59
N LEU A 11 15.38 13.12 9.65
CA LEU A 11 14.02 12.59 9.72
C LEU A 11 13.01 13.63 9.24
N ASN A 12 12.14 13.21 8.33
CA ASN A 12 11.08 14.04 7.77
C ASN A 12 9.72 13.48 8.17
N ASN A 13 8.79 14.38 8.46
CA ASN A 13 7.39 14.01 8.69
C ASN A 13 6.73 13.65 7.35
N ARG A 14 6.38 12.38 7.16
CA ARG A 14 5.78 11.85 5.92
C ARG A 14 4.56 11.00 6.24
N LYS A 15 3.64 10.86 5.28
CA LYS A 15 2.55 9.88 5.39
C LYS A 15 3.14 8.47 5.41
N ALA A 16 2.69 7.64 6.34
CA ALA A 16 3.05 6.23 6.37
C ALA A 16 2.48 5.52 5.14
N ALA A 17 3.21 4.56 4.58
CA ALA A 17 2.63 3.68 3.57
C ALA A 17 1.72 2.67 4.26
N LYS A 18 0.56 2.39 3.68
CA LYS A 18 -0.30 1.26 4.09
C LYS A 18 -0.01 0.12 3.10
N LYS A 19 0.41 -1.06 3.59
CA LYS A 19 0.56 -2.26 2.75
C LYS A 19 -0.23 -3.42 3.35
N PRO A 20 -0.95 -4.21 2.53
CA PRO A 20 -1.49 -5.47 3.01
C PRO A 20 -0.33 -6.39 3.39
N VAL A 21 -0.51 -7.12 4.48
CA VAL A 21 0.42 -8.21 4.82
C VAL A 21 0.23 -9.30 3.77
N LEU A 22 1.29 -9.66 3.06
CA LEU A 22 1.27 -10.75 2.11
C LEU A 22 1.77 -12.01 2.81
N THR A 23 0.99 -13.08 2.74
CA THR A 23 1.45 -14.42 3.05
C THR A 23 2.24 -14.98 1.86
N ASP A 24 3.11 -15.96 2.10
CA ASP A 24 3.95 -16.55 1.04
C ASP A 24 3.12 -17.07 -0.16
N PRO A 25 1.97 -17.75 0.01
CA PRO A 25 1.15 -18.18 -1.12
C PRO A 25 0.64 -17.00 -1.97
N ASN A 26 0.22 -15.92 -1.32
CA ASN A 26 -0.26 -14.71 -2.01
C ASN A 26 0.89 -13.99 -2.73
N PHE A 27 2.09 -14.01 -2.16
CA PHE A 27 3.27 -13.46 -2.83
C PHE A 27 3.58 -14.23 -4.12
N VAL A 28 3.63 -15.56 -4.04
CA VAL A 28 3.91 -16.44 -5.19
C VAL A 28 2.86 -16.27 -6.29
N ALA A 29 1.56 -16.32 -5.93
CA ALA A 29 0.48 -16.17 -6.89
C ALA A 29 0.53 -14.81 -7.62
N ARG A 30 0.78 -13.72 -6.88
CA ARG A 30 0.91 -12.37 -7.47
C ARG A 30 2.12 -12.27 -8.40
N HIS A 31 3.25 -12.87 -8.02
CA HIS A 31 4.46 -12.87 -8.82
C HIS A 31 4.26 -13.67 -10.12
N GLN A 32 3.68 -14.86 -10.04
CA GLN A 32 3.36 -15.68 -11.21
C GLN A 32 2.38 -14.98 -12.15
N PHE A 33 1.32 -14.37 -11.62
CA PHE A 33 0.38 -13.59 -12.42
C PHE A 33 1.09 -12.46 -13.18
N ALA A 34 1.95 -11.69 -12.51
CA ALA A 34 2.70 -10.61 -13.13
C ALA A 34 3.64 -11.12 -14.25
N LEU A 35 4.32 -12.24 -14.04
CA LEU A 35 5.18 -12.85 -15.06
C LEU A 35 4.38 -13.31 -16.28
N GLN A 36 3.28 -14.02 -16.07
CA GLN A 36 2.42 -14.52 -17.15
C GLN A 36 1.85 -13.40 -18.02
N HIS A 37 1.55 -12.25 -17.42
CA HIS A 37 0.93 -11.10 -18.10
C HIS A 37 1.94 -10.00 -18.45
N SER A 38 3.25 -10.23 -18.27
CA SER A 38 4.29 -9.23 -18.54
C SER A 38 4.40 -8.84 -20.01
N VAL A 39 4.04 -9.77 -20.91
CA VAL A 39 4.04 -9.57 -22.37
C VAL A 39 2.72 -8.97 -22.90
N TRP A 40 1.72 -8.77 -22.03
CA TRP A 40 0.44 -8.24 -22.45
C TRP A 40 0.55 -6.78 -22.86
N THR A 41 0.14 -6.50 -24.09
CA THR A 41 0.05 -5.15 -24.63
C THR A 41 -1.31 -4.52 -24.38
N PHE A 42 -1.36 -3.19 -24.34
CA PHE A 42 -2.61 -2.46 -24.15
C PHE A 42 -3.62 -2.74 -25.27
N GLN A 43 -3.18 -2.63 -26.53
CA GLN A 43 -4.05 -2.72 -27.70
C GLN A 43 -4.69 -4.10 -27.85
N GLN A 44 -3.93 -5.16 -27.59
CA GLN A 44 -4.40 -6.53 -27.83
C GLN A 44 -5.12 -7.14 -26.62
N HIS A 45 -4.72 -6.78 -25.40
CA HIS A 45 -5.17 -7.47 -24.19
C HIS A 45 -5.94 -6.54 -23.23
N TRP A 46 -5.28 -5.49 -22.73
CA TRP A 46 -5.88 -4.67 -21.67
C TRP A 46 -7.08 -3.86 -22.12
N SER A 47 -7.14 -3.44 -23.39
CA SER A 47 -8.26 -2.67 -23.96
C SER A 47 -9.61 -3.39 -23.90
N ARG A 48 -9.61 -4.73 -23.75
CA ARG A 48 -10.81 -5.58 -23.71
C ARG A 48 -11.12 -6.10 -22.31
N THR A 49 -10.29 -5.75 -21.33
CA THR A 49 -10.42 -6.22 -19.96
C THR A 49 -11.41 -5.34 -19.20
N ILE A 50 -12.45 -5.94 -18.64
CA ILE A 50 -13.39 -5.25 -17.74
C ILE A 50 -13.02 -5.59 -16.31
N CYS A 51 -12.60 -4.59 -15.53
CA CYS A 51 -12.31 -4.75 -14.11
C CYS A 51 -13.53 -4.34 -13.28
N MET A 52 -13.86 -5.14 -12.27
CA MET A 52 -14.94 -4.87 -11.32
C MET A 52 -14.40 -4.96 -9.90
N ASP A 53 -14.81 -4.04 -9.03
CA ASP A 53 -14.47 -4.03 -7.61
C ASP A 53 -15.59 -3.32 -6.83
N GLU A 54 -15.73 -3.66 -5.56
CA GLU A 54 -16.68 -3.05 -4.65
C GLU A 54 -15.96 -2.07 -3.74
N LYS A 55 -16.59 -0.92 -3.45
CA LYS A 55 -16.02 0.08 -2.54
C LYS A 55 -17.02 0.56 -1.51
N LEU A 56 -16.60 0.51 -0.25
CA LEU A 56 -17.33 1.12 0.85
C LEU A 56 -17.06 2.63 0.89
N PHE A 57 -18.13 3.43 0.96
CA PHE A 57 -18.06 4.86 1.23
C PHE A 57 -18.44 5.12 2.69
N THR A 58 -17.61 5.90 3.40
CA THR A 58 -17.84 6.28 4.80
C THR A 58 -17.59 7.78 4.98
N THR A 59 -18.31 8.40 5.92
CA THR A 59 -18.15 9.81 6.31
C THR A 59 -17.04 10.01 7.35
N GLU A 60 -16.46 8.92 7.87
CA GLU A 60 -15.38 8.99 8.85
C GLU A 60 -14.12 9.63 8.26
N LYS A 61 -13.45 10.46 9.07
CA LYS A 61 -12.24 11.18 8.65
C LYS A 61 -11.11 10.16 8.44
N ASP A 62 -10.69 9.94 7.19
CA ASP A 62 -9.54 9.09 6.86
C ASP A 62 -8.28 9.65 7.54
N SER A 63 -7.97 9.12 8.72
CA SER A 63 -6.92 9.64 9.58
C SER A 63 -5.56 9.30 8.93
N LYS A 64 -4.92 10.34 8.41
CA LYS A 64 -3.62 10.23 7.74
C LYS A 64 -2.54 10.04 8.80
N CYS A 65 -2.26 8.79 9.17
CA CYS A 65 -1.16 8.47 10.06
C CYS A 65 0.17 8.89 9.43
N LYS A 66 0.97 9.62 10.22
CA LYS A 66 2.25 10.19 9.80
C LYS A 66 3.38 9.59 10.62
N VAL A 67 4.52 9.37 9.97
CA VAL A 67 5.74 8.82 10.55
C VAL A 67 6.90 9.78 10.29
N TRP A 68 7.85 9.84 11.22
CA TRP A 68 9.12 10.50 11.02
C TRP A 68 10.10 9.48 10.45
N ARG A 69 10.58 9.72 9.22
CA ARG A 69 11.46 8.78 8.50
C ARG A 69 12.45 9.50 7.61
N ARG A 70 13.54 8.83 7.26
CA ARG A 70 14.51 9.34 6.29
C ARG A 70 13.94 9.28 4.87
N VAL A 71 14.58 9.98 3.94
CA VAL A 71 14.27 9.87 2.51
C VAL A 71 14.73 8.48 2.03
N GLY A 72 14.00 7.87 1.09
CA GLY A 72 14.28 6.50 0.62
C GLY A 72 13.64 5.39 1.46
N THR A 73 13.47 5.59 2.77
CA THR A 73 12.98 4.54 3.70
C THR A 73 11.45 4.40 3.74
N ARG A 74 10.76 4.55 2.60
CA ARG A 74 9.27 4.58 2.58
C ARG A 74 8.65 3.23 2.95
N TYR A 75 9.32 2.15 2.59
CA TYR A 75 8.78 0.79 2.67
C TYR A 75 9.44 -0.09 3.72
N ASP A 76 10.38 0.46 4.48
CA ASP A 76 11.00 -0.23 5.60
C ASP A 76 9.94 -0.53 6.65
N ALA A 77 9.99 -1.74 7.20
CA ALA A 77 9.02 -2.26 8.17
C ALA A 77 8.60 -1.25 9.27
N PRO A 78 9.50 -0.48 9.92
CA PRO A 78 9.09 0.45 10.99
C PRO A 78 8.27 1.67 10.50
N TYR A 79 8.24 1.94 9.20
CA TYR A 79 7.55 3.12 8.63
C TYR A 79 6.31 2.77 7.81
N VAL A 80 5.96 1.48 7.75
CA VAL A 80 4.79 0.97 7.03
C VAL A 80 3.74 0.53 8.05
N LEU A 81 2.51 0.99 7.84
CA LEU A 81 1.39 0.50 8.62
C LEU A 81 0.87 -0.78 7.98
N PRO A 82 0.82 -1.90 8.74
CA PRO A 82 0.19 -3.11 8.24
C PRO A 82 -1.30 -2.85 8.05
N LYS A 83 -1.82 -3.18 6.87
CA LYS A 83 -3.25 -3.16 6.59
C LYS A 83 -3.78 -4.56 6.82
N ASN A 84 -4.30 -4.80 8.02
CA ASN A 84 -4.82 -6.11 8.44
C ASN A 84 -6.29 -6.35 8.03
N HIS A 85 -6.95 -5.35 7.44
CA HIS A 85 -8.37 -5.41 7.12
C HIS A 85 -8.62 -5.35 5.61
N ASN A 86 -9.29 -6.38 5.08
CA ASN A 86 -9.80 -6.44 3.71
C ASN A 86 -11.18 -5.78 3.58
N GLY A 87 -11.42 -4.61 4.20
CA GLY A 87 -12.66 -3.84 4.04
C GLY A 87 -14.01 -4.52 4.39
N ARG A 88 -14.02 -5.83 4.66
CA ARG A 88 -15.20 -6.65 4.95
C ARG A 88 -15.66 -6.40 6.38
N VAL A 89 -16.85 -5.85 6.52
CA VAL A 89 -17.53 -5.79 7.82
C VAL A 89 -18.09 -7.19 8.09
N ASN A 90 -17.64 -7.84 9.16
CA ASN A 90 -18.37 -8.97 9.73
C ASN A 90 -19.57 -8.39 10.48
N ILE A 91 -20.76 -8.66 9.98
CA ILE A 91 -22.01 -8.42 10.70
C ILE A 91 -22.31 -9.72 11.44
N ASN A 92 -22.08 -9.71 12.76
CA ASN A 92 -22.66 -10.70 13.67
C ASN A 92 -24.02 -10.22 14.14
#